data_AF-A0A3L6ZSV4-F1
#
_entry.id   AF-A0A3L6ZSV4-F1
#
_cell.length_a   1.000
_cell.length_b   1.000
_cell.length_c   1.000
_cell.angle_alpha   90.00
_cell.angle_beta   90.00
_cell.angle_gamma   90.00
#
_symmetry.space_group_name_H-M   'P 1'
#
loop_
_entity.id
_entity.type
_entity.pdbx_description
1 polymer ?
#
loop_
_entity_poly.entity_id
_entity_poly.type
_entity_poly.pdbx_seq_one_letter_code
_entity_poly.pdbx_strand_id
1 'polypeptide(L)'
;MLAKIQLGDNRQVDKLVLAEWHDTIGHLGYSDAIAAVKTHRQESTDYLLPAHLIRNVRRMQERAIPNRELPTAATCTHKVLGGCCVHCGWIPDE
;
A
#
# COMPACT_ATOMS: atom_id res chain seq x y z
N MET A 1 8.55 -8.23 -13.21
CA MET A 1 7.18 -8.54 -12.75
C MET A 1 6.39 -9.35 -13.77
N LEU A 2 6.18 -8.86 -15.00
CA LEU A 2 5.40 -9.57 -16.04
C LEU A 2 5.90 -10.99 -16.36
N ALA A 3 7.21 -11.24 -16.28
CA ALA A 3 7.75 -12.60 -16.40
C ALA A 3 7.19 -13.58 -15.34
N LYS A 4 6.91 -13.12 -14.13
CA LYS A 4 6.28 -13.93 -13.06
C LYS A 4 4.80 -14.23 -13.36
N ILE A 5 4.14 -13.27 -14.02
CA ILE A 5 2.76 -13.43 -14.49
C ILE A 5 2.71 -14.49 -15.59
N GLN A 6 3.55 -14.36 -16.61
CA GLN A 6 3.70 -15.31 -17.70
C GLN A 6 3.82 -16.76 -17.20
N LEU A 7 4.63 -17.01 -16.17
CA LEU A 7 4.84 -18.36 -15.62
C LEU A 7 3.61 -18.99 -14.97
N GLY A 8 2.66 -18.22 -14.44
CA GLY A 8 1.51 -18.80 -13.74
C GLY A 8 0.17 -18.59 -14.43
N ASP A 9 0.08 -17.66 -15.37
CA ASP A 9 -1.13 -17.41 -16.14
C ASP A 9 -0.97 -17.89 -17.61
N ASN A 10 0.18 -18.52 -17.93
CA ASN A 10 0.58 -18.92 -19.28
C ASN A 10 0.36 -17.81 -20.34
N ARG A 11 0.52 -16.55 -19.92
CA ARG A 11 0.25 -15.39 -20.77
C ARG A 11 1.40 -15.18 -21.74
N GLN A 12 1.10 -15.00 -23.02
CA GLN A 12 2.07 -14.42 -23.93
C GLN A 12 2.25 -12.94 -23.64
N VAL A 13 3.45 -12.55 -23.23
CA VAL A 13 3.82 -11.16 -23.00
C VAL A 13 4.54 -10.66 -24.24
N ASP A 14 3.83 -9.88 -25.06
CA ASP A 14 4.42 -9.16 -26.19
C ASP A 14 4.70 -7.69 -25.83
N LYS A 15 5.21 -6.92 -26.80
CA LYS A 15 5.55 -5.50 -26.59
C LYS A 15 4.31 -4.64 -26.31
N LEU A 16 3.16 -4.97 -26.87
CA LEU A 16 1.93 -4.20 -26.69
C LEU A 16 1.37 -4.41 -25.28
N VAL A 17 1.36 -5.67 -24.81
CA VAL A 17 1.00 -6.02 -23.43
C VAL A 17 1.95 -5.35 -22.44
N LEU A 18 3.25 -5.33 -22.73
CA LEU A 18 4.23 -4.63 -21.91
C LEU A 18 3.95 -3.13 -21.81
N ALA A 19 3.65 -2.48 -22.94
CA ALA A 19 3.33 -1.05 -22.99
C ALA A 19 2.04 -0.74 -22.22
N GLU A 20 0.96 -1.50 -22.44
CA GLU A 20 -0.31 -1.32 -21.72
C GLU A 20 -0.13 -1.49 -20.22
N TRP A 21 0.59 -2.52 -19.78
CA TRP A 21 0.85 -2.74 -18.36
C TRP A 21 1.72 -1.63 -17.78
N HIS A 22 2.73 -1.18 -18.50
CA HIS A 22 3.58 -0.08 -18.06
C HIS A 22 2.78 1.22 -17.92
N ASP A 23 1.89 1.53 -18.86
CA ASP A 23 1.04 2.72 -18.77
C ASP A 23 0.04 2.64 -17.62
N THR A 24 -0.54 1.46 -17.39
CA THR A 24 -1.57 1.27 -16.35
C THR A 24 -0.97 1.21 -14.93
N ILE A 25 0.17 0.53 -14.73
CA ILE A 25 0.74 0.26 -13.40
C ILE A 25 2.21 0.67 -13.23
N GLY A 26 2.82 1.38 -14.19
CA GLY A 26 4.22 1.81 -14.12
C GLY A 26 4.52 2.77 -12.96
N HIS A 27 3.48 3.38 -12.40
CA HIS A 27 3.58 4.21 -11.19
C HIS A 27 3.74 3.39 -9.89
N LEU A 28 3.52 2.07 -9.92
CA LEU A 28 3.66 1.20 -8.74
C LEU A 28 5.14 0.89 -8.47
N GLY A 29 5.52 0.90 -7.19
CA GLY A 29 6.83 0.42 -6.76
C GLY A 29 7.02 -1.05 -7.11
N TYR A 30 8.22 -1.43 -7.57
CA TYR A 30 8.50 -2.80 -8.01
C TYR A 30 8.25 -3.85 -6.90
N SER A 31 8.64 -3.54 -5.66
CA SER A 31 8.40 -4.39 -4.49
C SER A 31 6.92 -4.65 -4.28
N ASP A 32 6.11 -3.59 -4.33
CA ASP A 32 4.68 -3.62 -4.04
C ASP A 32 3.94 -4.35 -5.15
N ALA A 33 4.34 -4.12 -6.40
CA ALA A 33 3.77 -4.82 -7.55
C ALA A 33 4.05 -6.34 -7.49
N ILE A 34 5.25 -6.75 -7.08
CA ILE A 34 5.58 -8.18 -6.89
C ILE A 34 4.79 -8.79 -5.73
N ALA A 35 4.65 -8.05 -4.61
CA ALA A 35 3.86 -8.50 -3.47
C ALA A 35 2.38 -8.65 -3.85
N ALA A 36 1.83 -7.69 -4.59
CA ALA A 36 0.45 -7.72 -5.08
C ALA A 36 0.16 -8.90 -6.02
N VAL A 37 1.12 -9.28 -6.89
CA VAL A 37 1.02 -10.50 -7.72
C VAL A 37 0.96 -11.75 -6.84
N LYS A 38 1.82 -11.83 -5.81
CA LYS A 38 1.83 -12.97 -4.88
C LYS A 38 0.51 -13.07 -4.13
N THR A 39 0.00 -11.95 -3.61
CA THR A 39 -1.29 -11.90 -2.90
C THR A 39 -2.44 -12.35 -3.81
N HIS A 40 -2.51 -11.86 -5.04
CA HIS A 40 -3.56 -12.30 -5.98
C HIS A 40 -3.55 -13.82 -6.16
N ARG A 41 -2.37 -14.42 -6.37
CA ARG A 41 -2.26 -15.88 -6.54
C ARG A 41 -2.57 -16.70 -5.30
N GLN A 42 -2.47 -16.12 -4.12
CA GLN A 42 -2.83 -16.79 -2.87
C GLN A 42 -4.33 -16.69 -2.58
N GLU A 43 -4.97 -15.60 -3.02
CA GLU A 43 -6.36 -15.28 -2.69
C GLU A 43 -7.35 -15.61 -3.81
N SER A 44 -6.89 -15.75 -5.07
CA SER A 44 -7.76 -15.93 -6.24
C SER A 44 -7.09 -16.80 -7.32
N THR A 45 -7.93 -17.52 -8.05
CA THR A 45 -7.57 -18.27 -9.27
C THR A 45 -7.92 -17.52 -10.55
N ASP A 46 -8.49 -16.31 -10.43
CA ASP A 46 -8.94 -15.53 -11.58
C ASP A 46 -7.76 -15.02 -12.39
N TYR A 47 -8.04 -14.76 -13.66
CA TYR A 47 -7.07 -14.16 -14.57
C TYR A 47 -6.56 -12.82 -14.03
N LEU A 48 -5.24 -12.65 -13.96
CA LEU A 48 -4.65 -11.46 -13.36
C LEU A 48 -4.76 -10.24 -14.30
N LEU A 49 -5.50 -9.22 -13.85
CA LEU A 49 -5.62 -7.92 -14.52
C LEU A 49 -4.81 -6.85 -13.77
N PRO A 50 -4.36 -5.77 -14.43
CA PRO A 50 -3.69 -4.64 -13.77
C PRO A 50 -4.49 -4.07 -12.59
N ALA A 51 -5.83 -4.02 -12.73
CA ALA A 51 -6.74 -3.56 -11.69
C ALA A 51 -6.63 -4.36 -10.38
N HIS A 52 -6.34 -5.66 -10.45
CA HIS A 52 -6.14 -6.50 -9.26
C HIS A 52 -4.89 -6.08 -8.50
N LEU A 53 -3.83 -5.66 -9.21
CA LEU A 53 -2.60 -5.20 -8.58
C LEU A 53 -2.79 -3.85 -7.91
N ILE A 54 -3.44 -2.90 -8.59
CA ILE A 54 -3.78 -1.59 -8.01
C ILE A 54 -4.59 -1.78 -6.73
N ARG A 55 -5.61 -2.66 -6.76
CA ARG A 55 -6.43 -2.98 -5.58
C ARG A 55 -5.60 -3.56 -4.44
N ASN A 56 -4.72 -4.52 -4.74
CA ASN A 56 -3.90 -5.17 -3.71
C ASN A 56 -2.85 -4.22 -3.14
N VAL A 57 -2.21 -3.38 -3.95
CA VAL A 57 -1.27 -2.36 -3.47
C VAL A 57 -1.97 -1.34 -2.58
N ARG A 58 -3.17 -0.87 -2.95
CA ARG A 58 -3.95 0.02 -2.07
C ARG A 58 -4.26 -0.62 -0.72
N ARG A 59 -4.72 -1.88 -0.70
CA ARG A 59 -4.95 -2.63 0.54
C ARG A 59 -3.67 -2.76 1.39
N MET A 60 -2.52 -2.95 0.75
CA MET A 60 -1.24 -3.02 1.45
C MET A 60 -0.85 -1.68 2.07
N GLN A 61 -1.05 -0.57 1.34
CA GLN A 61 -0.78 0.77 1.83
C GLN A 61 -1.72 1.15 2.98
N GLU A 62 -3.01 0.86 2.88
CA GLU A 62 -3.99 1.08 3.95
C GLU A 62 -3.61 0.33 5.24
N ARG A 63 -3.10 -0.90 5.12
CA ARG A 63 -2.60 -1.68 6.26
C ARG A 63 -1.27 -1.16 6.82
N ALA A 64 -0.46 -0.53 5.97
CA ALA A 64 0.85 -0.01 6.33
C ALA A 64 0.80 1.37 6.97
N ILE A 65 -0.31 2.11 6.83
CA ILE A 65 -0.57 3.29 7.65
C ILE A 65 -0.66 2.78 9.09
N PRO A 66 0.36 3.01 9.94
CA PRO A 66 0.22 2.64 11.34
C PRO A 66 -0.98 3.41 11.85
N ASN A 67 -1.86 2.74 12.60
CA ASN A 67 -2.83 3.44 13.42
C ASN A 67 -2.00 4.39 14.26
N ARG A 68 -2.00 5.69 13.91
CA ARG A 68 -1.23 6.69 14.61
C ARG A 68 -1.94 6.82 15.94
N GLU A 69 -1.53 6.01 16.90
CA GLU A 69 -1.90 6.19 18.29
C GLU A 69 -1.55 7.64 18.60
N LEU A 70 -2.59 8.44 18.79
CA LEU A 70 -2.44 9.78 19.29
C LEU A 70 -1.63 9.65 20.59
N PRO A 71 -0.59 10.47 20.79
CA PRO A 71 0.18 10.41 22.02
C PRO A 71 -0.80 10.52 23.20
N THR A 72 -0.82 9.49 24.04
CA THR A 72 -1.57 9.56 25.29
C THR A 72 -0.92 10.58 26.19
N ALA A 73 -1.74 11.25 27.02
CA ALA A 73 -1.36 12.26 28.01
C ALA A 73 0.00 12.06 28.68
N ALA A 74 0.34 10.81 28.99
CA ALA A 74 1.49 10.43 29.79
C ALA A 74 2.85 10.46 29.06
N THR A 75 2.90 10.59 27.73
CA THR A 75 4.14 10.44 26.95
C THR A 75 4.60 11.70 26.22
N CYS A 76 3.86 12.79 26.32
CA CYS A 76 4.25 14.04 25.68
C CYS A 76 5.26 14.82 26.54
N THR A 77 6.53 14.87 26.12
CA THR A 77 7.60 15.66 26.76
C THR A 77 7.70 17.10 26.23
N HIS A 78 6.73 17.54 25.41
CA HIS A 78 6.73 18.86 24.81
C HIS A 78 6.22 19.95 25.77
N LYS A 79 6.51 21.21 25.43
CA LYS A 79 6.08 22.37 26.20
C LYS A 79 4.56 22.56 26.11
N VAL A 80 3.91 22.65 27.27
CA VAL A 80 2.47 22.97 27.41
C VAL A 80 2.29 24.48 27.59
N LEU A 81 1.32 25.06 26.88
CA LEU A 81 0.92 26.47 27.01
C LEU A 81 -0.61 26.55 27.06
N GLY A 82 -1.17 27.20 28.06
CA GLY A 82 -2.63 27.40 28.16
C GLY A 82 -3.45 26.11 28.26
N GLY A 83 -2.90 25.05 28.87
CA GLY A 83 -3.61 23.77 29.02
C GLY A 83 -3.60 22.90 27.75
N CYS A 84 -2.81 23.22 26.72
CA CYS A 84 -2.69 22.38 25.52
C CYS A 84 -1.22 22.23 25.07
N CYS A 85 -0.88 21.05 24.55
CA CYS A 85 0.37 20.77 23.86
C CYS A 85 0.38 21.45 22.49
N VAL A 86 1.18 22.50 22.30
CA VAL A 86 1.26 23.25 21.03
C VAL A 86 1.80 22.43 19.85
N HIS A 87 2.44 21.28 20.11
CA HIS A 87 3.06 20.45 19.08
C HIS A 87 2.21 19.25 18.65
N CYS A 88 1.29 18.82 19.52
CA CYS A 88 0.53 17.58 19.38
C CYS A 88 -0.98 17.73 19.60
N GLY A 89 -1.43 18.88 20.13
CA GLY A 89 -2.85 19.19 20.31
C GLY A 89 -3.53 18.52 21.51
N TRP A 90 -2.77 17.85 22.38
CA TRP A 90 -3.31 17.20 23.58
C TRP A 90 -3.72 18.21 24.66
N ILE A 91 -4.86 17.97 25.33
CA ILE A 91 -5.42 18.75 26.45
C ILE A 91 -5.58 17.80 27.65
N PRO A 92 -5.18 18.18 28.89
CA PRO A 92 -5.44 17.38 30.09
C PRO A 92 -6.93 17.19 30.34
N ASP A 93 -7.33 15.96 30.66
CA ASP A 93 -8.63 15.69 31.27
C ASP A 93 -8.64 16.32 32.68
N GLU A 94 -9.74 16.98 33.05
CA GLU A 94 -9.93 17.71 34.33
C GLU A 94 -9.70 16.85 35.59
#